data_AF-A0A8S0VHL4-F1
#
_entry.id   AF-A0A8S0VHL4-F1
#
_cell.length_a   1.000
_cell.length_b   1.000
_cell.length_c   1.000
_cell.angle_alpha   90.00
_cell.angle_beta   90.00
_cell.angle_gamma   90.00
#
_symmetry.space_group_name_H-M   'P 1'
#
loop_
_entity.id
_entity.type
_entity.pdbx_description
1 polymer ?
#
loop_
_entity_poly.entity_id
_entity_poly.type
_entity_poly.pdbx_seq_one_letter_code
_entity_poly.pdbx_strand_id
1 'polypeptide(L)'
;MNEFTSAVVLEFNPRPLVSIRFADPHQIEKALFDLHTDSSTRLASLKLTGKQLQLLIVILPDVKGSYGEIKRVCETELGIVSQCCQPKNASRYNKQYLLNVALIVNVKVGGRNTVLKPPISGIIPYLTDLHTIIFGADVTHPHPGPLQALLLLRALVSAQSHREEIIQDLYKKTEDPNSGIVHSGMIRELLISFCKSTGCMPERIIFYRDGVSEGQFNQVLLHEMNAILKACVSIRDGYLPCVSFVVVQKRHHTRLFPANHGNRNTTDEWKYFASADALQLLINSLCYTYARCTRSISIVPPVYYAHLAAFCARYYVEGGELSNSGSVPGRDVATRERNLEVRSLPAIKYNVKDVMFYC
;
A
#
# COMPACT_ATOMS: atom_id res chain seq x y z
N MET A 1 -16.80 -25.53 2.25
CA MET A 1 -17.53 -24.24 2.21
C MET A 1 -16.92 -23.38 3.31
N ASN A 2 -16.09 -22.41 2.93
CA ASN A 2 -15.30 -21.65 3.92
C ASN A 2 -16.14 -20.52 4.48
N GLU A 3 -16.68 -20.72 5.68
CA GLU A 3 -17.37 -19.68 6.45
C GLU A 3 -16.34 -18.68 6.99
N PHE A 4 -16.49 -17.42 6.60
CA PHE A 4 -15.67 -16.30 7.06
C PHE A 4 -16.17 -15.79 8.42
N THR A 5 -15.28 -15.64 9.41
CA THR A 5 -15.62 -15.05 10.72
C THR A 5 -15.35 -13.54 10.76
N SER A 6 -16.35 -12.79 11.26
CA SER A 6 -16.41 -11.34 11.55
C SER A 6 -15.65 -10.40 10.60
N ALA A 7 -16.22 -10.14 9.41
CA ALA A 7 -15.87 -8.95 8.65
C ALA A 7 -16.21 -7.70 9.49
N VAL A 8 -15.30 -6.74 9.56
CA VAL A 8 -15.63 -5.39 10.07
C VAL A 8 -16.14 -4.62 8.87
N VAL A 9 -17.46 -4.52 8.78
CA VAL A 9 -18.14 -3.70 7.79
C VAL A 9 -18.45 -2.36 8.43
N LEU A 10 -17.91 -1.29 7.87
CA LEU A 10 -18.21 0.06 8.34
C LEU A 10 -19.61 0.47 7.93
N GLU A 11 -20.35 1.04 8.87
CA GLU A 11 -21.70 1.53 8.63
C GLU A 11 -21.65 2.79 7.76
N PHE A 12 -22.32 2.73 6.60
CA PHE A 12 -22.34 3.84 5.65
C PHE A 12 -23.56 4.72 5.94
N ASN A 13 -23.35 5.98 6.29
CA ASN A 13 -24.45 6.93 6.41
C ASN A 13 -25.02 7.24 5.01
N PRO A 14 -26.28 6.88 4.72
CA PRO A 14 -26.87 7.11 3.40
C PRO A 14 -27.09 8.60 3.10
N ARG A 15 -27.05 9.47 4.12
CA ARG A 15 -27.16 10.91 3.96
C ARG A 15 -25.77 11.52 3.95
N PRO A 16 -25.36 12.19 2.86
CA PRO A 16 -24.04 12.80 2.80
C PRO A 16 -23.95 13.95 3.82
N LEU A 17 -22.77 14.09 4.44
CA LEU A 17 -22.51 15.13 5.44
C LEU A 17 -22.71 16.54 4.86
N VAL A 18 -22.25 16.74 3.62
CA VAL A 18 -22.40 17.97 2.83
C VAL A 18 -23.14 17.65 1.54
N SER A 19 -23.82 18.64 0.96
CA SER A 19 -24.54 18.49 -0.32
C SER A 19 -23.61 18.03 -1.43
N ILE A 20 -24.13 17.21 -2.35
CA ILE A 20 -23.43 16.79 -3.58
C ILE A 20 -23.10 18.02 -4.42
N ARG A 21 -21.89 18.07 -4.98
CA ARG A 21 -21.39 19.21 -5.76
C ARG A 21 -20.91 18.79 -7.14
N PHE A 22 -21.03 19.73 -8.06
CA PHE A 22 -20.39 19.70 -9.36
C PHE A 22 -19.32 20.79 -9.37
N ALA A 23 -18.16 20.47 -9.94
CA ALA A 23 -17.04 21.40 -10.00
C ALA A 23 -16.45 21.39 -11.40
N ASP A 24 -15.85 22.52 -11.79
CA ASP A 24 -15.07 22.64 -13.01
C ASP A 24 -13.84 21.72 -12.91
N PRO A 25 -13.58 20.84 -13.91
CA PRO A 25 -12.37 20.02 -13.96
C PRO A 25 -11.05 20.80 -13.90
N HIS A 26 -11.06 22.10 -14.19
CA HIS A 26 -9.90 22.99 -14.09
C HIS A 26 -9.73 23.62 -12.70
N GLN A 27 -10.67 23.42 -11.78
CA GLN A 27 -10.64 23.97 -10.42
C GLN A 27 -10.78 22.86 -9.36
N ILE A 28 -10.17 21.69 -9.61
CA ILE A 28 -10.24 20.52 -8.73
C ILE A 28 -9.73 20.85 -7.32
N GLU A 29 -8.52 21.42 -7.21
CA GLU A 29 -7.93 21.76 -5.92
C GLU A 29 -8.85 22.68 -5.10
N LYS A 30 -9.28 23.80 -5.69
CA LYS A 30 -10.22 24.74 -5.05
C LYS A 30 -11.49 24.04 -4.59
N ALA A 31 -12.10 23.22 -5.46
CA ALA A 31 -13.33 22.51 -5.11
C ALA A 31 -13.15 21.55 -3.93
N LEU A 32 -11.99 20.90 -3.82
CA LEU A 32 -11.66 20.01 -2.70
C LEU A 32 -11.44 20.81 -1.40
N PHE A 33 -10.75 21.95 -1.45
CA PHE A 33 -10.56 22.84 -0.29
C PHE A 33 -11.88 23.43 0.21
N ASP A 34 -12.74 23.90 -0.70
CA ASP A 34 -14.07 24.42 -0.37
C ASP A 34 -14.93 23.33 0.30
N LEU A 35 -14.92 22.10 -0.27
CA LEU A 35 -15.62 20.95 0.31
C LEU A 35 -15.10 20.59 1.69
N HIS A 36 -13.78 20.59 1.88
CA HIS A 36 -13.16 20.31 3.18
C HIS A 36 -13.58 21.35 4.24
N THR A 37 -13.56 22.62 3.88
CA THR A 37 -13.99 23.73 4.76
C THR A 37 -15.46 23.59 5.17
N ASP A 38 -16.33 23.29 4.21
CA ASP A 38 -17.76 23.12 4.48
C ASP A 38 -18.04 21.87 5.31
N SER A 39 -17.32 20.77 5.06
CA SER A 39 -17.43 19.55 5.86
C SER A 39 -16.99 19.78 7.32
N SER A 40 -15.93 20.55 7.52
CA SER A 40 -15.42 20.92 8.85
C SER A 40 -16.41 21.82 9.60
N THR A 41 -16.96 22.81 8.91
CA THR A 41 -18.00 23.70 9.46
C THR A 41 -19.25 22.91 9.85
N ARG A 42 -19.67 21.97 9.00
CA ARG A 42 -20.83 21.12 9.28
C ARG A 42 -20.59 20.21 10.48
N LEU A 43 -19.43 19.57 10.60
CA LEU A 43 -19.08 18.74 11.77
C LEU A 43 -19.05 19.56 13.06
N ALA A 44 -18.50 20.78 13.01
CA ALA A 44 -18.54 21.70 14.14
C ALA A 44 -19.98 22.04 14.57
N SER A 45 -20.88 22.31 13.61
CA SER A 45 -22.30 22.58 13.89
C SER A 45 -23.03 21.38 14.53
N LEU A 46 -22.56 20.16 14.28
CA LEU A 46 -23.07 18.92 14.87
C LEU A 46 -22.40 18.57 16.21
N LYS A 47 -21.57 19.47 16.77
CA LYS A 47 -20.76 19.25 17.99
C LYS A 47 -19.81 18.06 17.89
N LEU A 48 -19.39 17.70 16.67
CA LEU A 48 -18.40 16.66 16.41
C LEU A 48 -17.01 17.30 16.25
N THR A 49 -16.58 18.06 17.25
CA THR A 49 -15.29 18.75 17.24
C THR A 49 -14.12 17.75 17.19
N GLY A 50 -13.11 18.06 16.36
CA GLY A 50 -11.98 17.16 16.14
C GLY A 50 -12.27 15.94 15.24
N LYS A 51 -13.48 15.82 14.68
CA LYS A 51 -13.77 14.86 13.61
C LYS A 51 -13.55 15.51 12.24
N GLN A 52 -13.33 14.68 11.23
CA GLN A 52 -13.15 15.08 9.84
C GLN A 52 -14.01 14.21 8.92
N LEU A 53 -14.13 14.62 7.66
CA LEU A 53 -14.79 13.83 6.63
C LEU A 53 -14.07 12.47 6.45
N GLN A 54 -14.81 11.36 6.59
CA GLN A 54 -14.23 10.01 6.56
C GLN A 54 -14.06 9.45 5.15
N LEU A 55 -14.89 9.89 4.20
CA LEU A 55 -14.89 9.39 2.83
C LEU A 55 -15.40 10.46 1.87
N LEU A 56 -14.70 10.63 0.75
CA LEU A 56 -15.14 11.40 -0.40
C LEU A 56 -15.26 10.47 -1.62
N ILE A 57 -16.47 10.34 -2.16
CA ILE A 57 -16.69 9.66 -3.44
C ILE A 57 -16.61 10.70 -4.55
N VAL A 58 -15.70 10.50 -5.51
CA VAL A 58 -15.48 11.43 -6.62
C VAL A 58 -15.85 10.74 -7.93
N ILE A 59 -16.78 11.31 -8.68
CA ILE A 59 -17.01 10.92 -10.08
C ILE A 59 -16.03 11.71 -10.93
N LEU A 60 -15.11 11.01 -11.58
CA LEU A 60 -14.01 11.65 -12.32
C LEU A 60 -14.52 12.42 -13.54
N PRO A 61 -13.93 13.57 -13.90
CA PRO A 61 -14.19 14.19 -15.18
C PRO A 61 -13.56 13.37 -16.32
N ASP A 62 -14.00 13.59 -17.56
CA ASP A 62 -13.40 13.00 -18.76
C ASP A 62 -12.14 13.81 -19.20
N VAL A 63 -11.26 14.07 -18.24
CA VAL A 63 -10.02 14.83 -18.42
C VAL A 63 -8.86 14.04 -17.83
N LYS A 64 -7.73 14.01 -18.54
CA LYS A 64 -6.51 13.32 -18.07
C LYS A 64 -5.87 14.08 -16.91
N GLY A 65 -5.22 13.36 -16.00
CA GLY A 65 -4.48 13.96 -14.88
C GLY A 65 -5.33 14.22 -13.62
N SER A 66 -6.64 14.38 -13.74
CA SER A 66 -7.54 14.69 -12.61
C SER A 66 -7.45 13.68 -11.46
N TYR A 67 -7.29 12.40 -11.77
CA TYR A 67 -7.15 11.36 -10.75
C TYR A 67 -5.94 11.60 -9.82
N GLY A 68 -4.80 11.97 -10.40
CA GLY A 68 -3.57 12.17 -9.65
C GLY A 68 -3.64 13.40 -8.76
N GLU A 69 -4.18 14.50 -9.27
CA GLU A 69 -4.42 15.73 -8.52
C GLU A 69 -5.37 15.50 -7.34
N ILE A 70 -6.51 14.84 -7.57
CA ILE A 70 -7.47 14.49 -6.51
C ILE A 70 -6.78 13.68 -5.42
N LYS A 71 -5.99 12.67 -5.81
CA LYS A 71 -5.29 11.79 -4.88
C LYS A 71 -4.25 12.54 -4.05
N ARG A 72 -3.40 13.33 -4.70
CA ARG A 72 -2.41 14.19 -4.06
C ARG A 72 -3.06 15.11 -3.04
N VAL A 73 -4.00 15.97 -3.47
CA VAL A 73 -4.63 16.97 -2.58
C VAL A 73 -5.36 16.30 -1.41
N CYS A 74 -6.16 15.26 -1.69
CA CYS A 74 -6.89 14.55 -0.63
C CYS A 74 -5.95 13.93 0.40
N GLU A 75 -4.88 13.26 -0.01
CA GLU A 75 -4.09 12.40 0.87
C GLU A 75 -2.93 13.16 1.54
N THR A 76 -2.36 14.18 0.88
CA THR A 76 -1.20 14.93 1.39
C THR A 76 -1.56 16.26 2.03
N GLU A 77 -2.66 16.90 1.60
CA GLU A 77 -3.02 18.25 2.05
C GLU A 77 -4.25 18.28 2.95
N LEU A 78 -5.30 17.55 2.58
CA LEU A 78 -6.59 17.60 3.28
C LEU A 78 -6.79 16.47 4.29
N GLY A 79 -6.12 15.34 4.10
CA GLY A 79 -6.35 14.15 4.94
C GLY A 79 -7.74 13.56 4.71
N ILE A 80 -8.18 13.44 3.47
CA ILE A 80 -9.47 12.85 3.12
C ILE A 80 -9.22 11.54 2.39
N VAL A 81 -9.87 10.47 2.84
CA VAL A 81 -9.89 9.20 2.10
C VAL A 81 -10.82 9.36 0.90
N SER A 82 -10.31 9.15 -0.31
CA SER A 82 -11.08 9.31 -1.55
C SER A 82 -11.29 8.00 -2.34
N GLN A 83 -12.49 7.83 -2.86
CA GLN A 83 -12.85 6.78 -3.82
C GLN A 83 -13.29 7.39 -5.14
N CYS A 84 -12.42 7.28 -6.15
CA CYS A 84 -12.70 7.78 -7.49
C CYS A 84 -13.46 6.73 -8.32
N CYS A 85 -14.46 7.16 -9.07
CA CYS A 85 -15.27 6.33 -9.94
C CYS A 85 -15.29 6.91 -11.36
N GLN A 86 -15.09 6.06 -12.35
CA GLN A 86 -15.21 6.43 -13.76
C GLN A 86 -16.70 6.65 -14.10
N PRO A 87 -17.09 7.77 -14.75
CA PRO A 87 -18.49 8.07 -15.06
C PRO A 87 -19.21 6.92 -15.75
N LYS A 88 -18.57 6.33 -16.76
CA LYS A 88 -19.09 5.20 -17.54
C LYS A 88 -19.45 3.97 -16.71
N ASN A 89 -18.77 3.75 -15.58
CA ASN A 89 -19.02 2.61 -14.71
C ASN A 89 -20.06 2.96 -13.64
N ALA A 90 -19.97 4.17 -13.09
CA ALA A 90 -20.90 4.66 -12.08
C ALA A 90 -22.34 4.79 -12.62
N SER A 91 -22.52 5.22 -13.87
CA SER A 91 -23.84 5.42 -14.49
C SER A 91 -24.58 4.13 -14.82
N ARG A 92 -23.89 3.00 -14.92
CA ARG A 92 -24.47 1.71 -15.37
C ARG A 92 -25.16 0.92 -14.26
N TYR A 93 -25.12 1.38 -13.00
CA TYR A 93 -25.71 0.71 -11.83
C TYR A 93 -25.47 -0.81 -11.76
N ASN A 94 -24.27 -1.25 -12.15
CA ASN A 94 -23.92 -2.66 -12.18
C ASN A 94 -23.64 -3.17 -10.75
N LYS A 95 -24.42 -4.15 -10.27
CA LYS A 95 -24.28 -4.72 -8.93
C LYS A 95 -22.87 -5.23 -8.63
N GLN A 96 -22.24 -5.95 -9.55
CA GLN A 96 -20.87 -6.46 -9.35
C GLN A 96 -19.85 -5.32 -9.24
N TYR A 97 -20.00 -4.27 -10.04
CA TYR A 97 -19.16 -3.08 -9.94
C TYR A 97 -19.32 -2.40 -8.58
N LEU A 98 -20.55 -2.16 -8.13
CA LEU A 98 -20.82 -1.54 -6.82
C LEU A 98 -20.30 -2.39 -5.66
N LEU A 99 -20.42 -3.72 -5.74
CA LEU A 99 -19.84 -4.63 -4.75
C LEU A 99 -18.31 -4.52 -4.71
N ASN A 100 -17.65 -4.48 -5.87
CA ASN A 100 -16.19 -4.31 -5.93
C ASN A 100 -15.75 -2.94 -5.38
N VAL A 101 -16.53 -1.87 -5.64
CA VAL A 101 -16.27 -0.55 -5.06
C VAL A 101 -16.45 -0.57 -3.55
N ALA A 102 -17.50 -1.23 -3.04
CA ALA A 102 -17.75 -1.36 -1.61
C ALA A 102 -16.61 -2.10 -0.88
N LEU A 103 -16.04 -3.15 -1.50
CA LEU A 103 -14.86 -3.84 -0.97
C LEU A 103 -13.68 -2.88 -0.78
N ILE A 104 -13.41 -2.03 -1.78
CA ILE A 104 -12.31 -1.05 -1.72
C ILE A 104 -12.60 0.03 -0.68
N VAL A 105 -13.81 0.58 -0.66
CA VAL A 105 -14.20 1.61 0.30
C VAL A 105 -14.05 1.08 1.72
N ASN A 106 -14.54 -0.13 2.01
CA ASN A 106 -14.49 -0.68 3.37
C ASN A 106 -13.06 -0.73 3.90
N VAL A 107 -12.08 -1.20 3.12
CA VAL A 107 -10.67 -1.24 3.60
C VAL A 107 -10.00 0.13 3.65
N LYS A 108 -10.40 1.06 2.78
CA LYS A 108 -9.91 2.45 2.78
C LYS A 108 -10.32 3.22 4.02
N VAL A 109 -11.48 2.90 4.61
CA VAL A 109 -11.97 3.55 5.82
C VAL A 109 -11.67 2.75 7.10
N GLY A 110 -10.84 1.70 7.01
CA GLY A 110 -10.36 0.91 8.15
C GLY A 110 -11.11 -0.39 8.43
N GLY A 111 -12.06 -0.76 7.58
CA GLY A 111 -12.79 -2.02 7.65
C GLY A 111 -11.97 -3.21 7.15
N ARG A 112 -12.51 -4.42 7.35
CA ARG A 112 -11.87 -5.69 6.99
C ARG A 112 -12.86 -6.60 6.28
N ASN A 113 -12.59 -6.91 5.01
CA ASN A 113 -13.50 -7.71 4.16
C ASN A 113 -13.40 -9.21 4.46
N THR A 114 -12.17 -9.70 4.61
CA THR A 114 -11.87 -11.13 4.71
C THR A 114 -10.83 -11.36 5.79
N VAL A 115 -11.04 -12.38 6.61
CA VAL A 115 -10.08 -12.89 7.59
C VAL A 115 -9.89 -14.37 7.32
N LEU A 116 -8.65 -14.86 7.43
CA LEU A 116 -8.39 -16.29 7.35
C LEU A 116 -9.04 -16.97 8.56
N LYS A 117 -9.85 -18.00 8.29
CA LYS A 117 -10.38 -18.84 9.36
C LYS A 117 -9.20 -19.58 9.99
N PRO A 118 -8.96 -19.41 11.30
CA PRO A 118 -7.95 -20.22 11.96
C PRO A 118 -8.36 -21.70 11.89
N PRO A 119 -7.40 -22.64 11.79
CA PRO A 119 -7.71 -24.06 11.89
C PRO A 119 -8.32 -24.38 13.27
N ILE A 120 -8.81 -25.60 13.46
CA ILE A 120 -9.41 -26.05 14.73
C ILE A 120 -8.46 -25.82 15.92
N SER A 121 -7.15 -25.93 15.69
CA SER A 121 -6.10 -25.65 16.68
C SER A 121 -5.95 -24.16 17.05
N GLY A 122 -6.58 -23.24 16.32
CA GLY A 122 -6.40 -21.79 16.48
C GLY A 122 -5.07 -21.24 15.91
N ILE A 123 -4.17 -22.13 15.47
CA ILE A 123 -2.79 -21.79 15.10
C ILE A 123 -2.59 -21.96 13.60
N ILE A 124 -2.36 -20.86 12.89
CA ILE A 124 -1.84 -20.84 11.54
C ILE A 124 -0.30 -20.82 11.67
N PRO A 125 0.41 -21.90 11.28
CA PRO A 125 1.86 -21.94 11.35
C PRO A 125 2.50 -20.72 10.70
N TYR A 126 3.55 -20.20 11.32
CA TYR A 126 4.28 -19.00 10.93
C TYR A 126 3.50 -17.68 10.98
N LEU A 127 2.21 -17.67 11.34
CA LEU A 127 1.40 -16.46 11.38
C LEU A 127 0.86 -16.15 12.79
N THR A 128 0.23 -17.12 13.44
CA THR A 128 -0.42 -16.92 14.76
C THR A 128 0.23 -17.72 15.89
N ASP A 129 1.26 -18.50 15.59
CA ASP A 129 2.09 -19.23 16.56
C ASP A 129 3.05 -18.30 17.31
N LEU A 130 3.47 -17.20 16.69
CA LEU A 130 4.24 -16.11 17.30
C LEU A 130 3.70 -14.77 16.79
N HIS A 131 4.01 -13.68 17.50
CA HIS A 131 3.74 -12.33 17.02
C HIS A 131 4.50 -12.09 15.70
N THR A 132 3.80 -12.21 14.58
CA THR A 132 4.40 -12.16 13.25
C THR A 132 3.98 -10.90 12.52
N ILE A 133 4.95 -10.20 11.93
CA ILE A 133 4.70 -9.11 10.99
C ILE A 133 5.08 -9.55 9.57
N ILE A 134 4.21 -9.26 8.60
CA ILE A 134 4.42 -9.55 7.18
C ILE A 134 4.62 -8.25 6.41
N PHE A 135 5.73 -8.17 5.69
CA PHE A 135 6.05 -7.11 4.74
C PHE A 135 5.89 -7.62 3.31
N GLY A 136 5.40 -6.75 2.44
CA GLY A 136 5.54 -6.88 1.00
C GLY A 136 6.35 -5.71 0.50
N ALA A 137 7.33 -5.95 -0.35
CA ALA A 137 8.28 -4.95 -0.81
C ALA A 137 8.45 -5.04 -2.32
N ASP A 138 8.29 -3.90 -2.99
CA ASP A 138 8.45 -3.80 -4.43
C ASP A 138 9.30 -2.59 -4.79
N VAL A 139 10.05 -2.72 -5.89
CA VAL A 139 10.76 -1.61 -6.52
C VAL A 139 10.13 -1.39 -7.88
N THR A 140 9.43 -0.27 -8.02
CA THR A 140 8.95 0.17 -9.33
C THR A 140 9.99 1.03 -10.01
N HIS A 141 10.44 0.63 -11.19
CA HIS A 141 11.25 1.50 -12.04
C HIS A 141 10.39 2.63 -12.62
N PRO A 142 10.78 3.91 -12.45
CA PRO A 142 10.00 5.02 -12.96
C PRO A 142 10.27 5.31 -14.45
N HIS A 143 9.33 5.99 -15.12
CA HIS A 143 9.63 6.96 -16.20
C HIS A 143 10.20 8.23 -15.51
N PRO A 144 11.10 9.03 -16.15
CA PRO A 144 12.03 9.92 -15.44
C PRO A 144 11.37 10.79 -14.36
N GLY A 145 11.61 10.45 -13.09
CA GLY A 145 11.10 11.14 -11.90
C GLY A 145 11.17 10.24 -10.64
N PRO A 146 11.62 10.74 -9.46
CA PRO A 146 11.76 9.94 -8.24
C PRO A 146 10.44 9.83 -7.45
N LEU A 147 10.24 8.74 -6.69
CA LEU A 147 9.05 8.46 -5.84
C LEU A 147 9.47 7.66 -4.58
N GLN A 148 8.82 7.81 -3.44
CA GLN A 148 9.07 7.02 -2.21
C GLN A 148 7.76 6.47 -1.58
N ALA A 149 7.79 5.70 -0.49
CA ALA A 149 6.70 4.79 -0.06
C ALA A 149 5.57 5.33 0.84
N LEU A 150 4.42 4.61 0.86
CA LEU A 150 3.45 4.54 1.96
C LEU A 150 2.71 3.15 2.06
N LEU A 151 2.04 2.78 3.19
CA LEU A 151 1.96 1.40 3.72
C LEU A 151 0.79 1.01 4.71
N LEU A 152 0.27 -0.27 4.71
CA LEU A 152 -0.28 -1.12 5.86
C LEU A 152 -0.86 -2.51 5.44
N LEU A 153 -0.55 -3.64 6.12
CA LEU A 153 -0.10 -4.94 5.52
C LEU A 153 1.09 -4.64 4.64
N ARG A 154 2.26 -4.63 5.27
CA ARG A 154 3.10 -3.44 5.25
C ARG A 154 3.92 -3.34 3.95
N ALA A 155 3.26 -2.80 2.92
CA ALA A 155 3.71 -2.46 1.58
C ALA A 155 4.84 -1.42 1.55
N LEU A 156 6.09 -1.88 1.42
CA LEU A 156 7.29 -1.08 1.28
C LEU A 156 7.55 -0.77 -0.19
N VAL A 157 7.86 0.49 -0.48
CA VAL A 157 8.13 0.97 -1.83
C VAL A 157 9.29 1.95 -1.77
N SER A 158 10.30 1.77 -2.61
CA SER A 158 11.25 2.83 -2.89
C SER A 158 11.30 2.98 -4.39
N ALA A 159 11.22 4.21 -4.91
CA ALA A 159 11.58 4.45 -6.30
C ALA A 159 12.98 5.02 -6.37
N GLN A 160 13.67 4.50 -7.37
CA GLN A 160 15.11 4.51 -7.46
C GLN A 160 15.51 4.79 -8.91
N SER A 161 16.78 5.12 -9.09
CA SER A 161 17.34 5.36 -10.42
C SER A 161 17.21 4.09 -11.30
N HIS A 162 17.32 4.23 -12.62
CA HIS A 162 17.25 3.10 -13.54
C HIS A 162 18.35 2.08 -13.20
N ARG A 163 17.96 0.82 -12.94
CA ARG A 163 18.83 -0.35 -12.58
C ARG A 163 19.20 -0.52 -11.10
N GLU A 164 18.62 0.26 -10.20
CA GLU A 164 18.71 -0.02 -8.76
C GLU A 164 17.53 -0.89 -8.31
N GLU A 165 17.85 -2.09 -7.79
CA GLU A 165 16.86 -3.03 -7.23
C GLU A 165 16.88 -3.08 -5.69
N ILE A 166 17.71 -2.26 -5.03
CA ILE A 166 17.96 -2.30 -3.58
C ILE A 166 17.20 -1.20 -2.87
N ILE A 167 16.22 -1.50 -2.02
CA ILE A 167 15.44 -0.48 -1.28
C ILE A 167 16.33 0.25 -0.24
N GLN A 168 16.73 1.50 -0.54
CA GLN A 168 17.67 2.27 0.30
C GLN A 168 17.03 2.84 1.58
N ASP A 169 15.72 3.10 1.57
CA ASP A 169 14.99 3.76 2.68
C ASP A 169 14.44 2.77 3.74
N LEU A 170 14.86 1.50 3.71
CA LEU A 170 14.46 0.51 4.72
C LEU A 170 14.89 0.91 6.13
N TYR A 171 16.06 1.54 6.24
CA TYR A 171 16.62 2.06 7.48
C TYR A 171 17.59 3.21 7.20
N LYS A 172 17.48 4.29 7.98
CA LYS A 172 18.36 5.45 7.85
C LYS A 172 18.79 5.93 9.24
N LYS A 173 20.05 6.36 9.31
CA LYS A 173 20.63 7.04 10.47
C LYS A 173 21.03 8.43 10.02
N THR A 174 20.52 9.46 10.70
CA THR A 174 20.87 10.86 10.45
C THR A 174 21.41 11.47 11.73
N GLU A 175 22.45 12.29 11.63
CA GLU A 175 22.93 13.09 12.75
C GLU A 175 22.21 14.43 12.72
N ASP A 176 21.41 14.68 13.75
CA ASP A 176 20.77 15.95 14.01
C ASP A 176 21.65 16.75 14.97
N PRO A 177 22.04 17.99 14.63
CA PRO A 177 22.90 18.82 15.48
C PRO A 177 22.36 19.05 16.90
N ASN A 178 21.04 19.00 17.08
CA ASN A 178 20.37 19.27 18.36
C ASN A 178 19.93 17.99 19.08
N SER A 179 19.59 16.94 18.32
CA SER A 179 19.00 15.71 18.86
C SER A 179 19.95 14.51 18.83
N GLY A 180 21.18 14.70 18.36
CA GLY A 180 22.15 13.62 18.20
C GLY A 180 21.76 12.65 17.10
N ILE A 181 22.00 11.36 17.32
CA ILE A 181 21.71 10.32 16.33
C ILE A 181 20.20 10.07 16.27
N VAL A 182 19.59 10.35 15.11
CA VAL A 182 18.19 10.08 14.81
C VAL A 182 18.09 8.84 13.92
N HIS A 183 17.35 7.84 14.40
CA HIS A 183 17.05 6.61 13.66
C HIS A 183 15.69 6.71 12.97
N SER A 184 15.67 6.49 11.67
CA SER A 184 14.47 6.51 10.82
C SER A 184 14.49 5.38 9.80
N GLY A 185 13.54 5.39 8.86
CA GLY A 185 13.42 4.40 7.80
C GLY A 185 12.22 3.49 7.99
N MET A 186 11.79 2.91 6.87
CA MET A 186 10.48 2.28 6.80
C MET A 186 10.36 1.15 7.82
N ILE A 187 11.25 0.16 7.83
CA ILE A 187 11.12 -0.99 8.74
C ILE A 187 10.95 -0.56 10.20
N ARG A 188 11.73 0.45 10.62
CA ARG A 188 11.69 0.98 12.00
C ARG A 188 10.31 1.55 12.35
N GLU A 189 9.78 2.46 11.53
CA GLU A 189 8.47 3.09 11.77
C GLU A 189 7.36 2.05 11.89
N LEU A 190 7.50 0.97 11.12
CA LEU A 190 6.48 -0.05 11.00
C LEU A 190 6.46 -1.03 12.16
N LEU A 191 7.64 -1.38 12.66
CA LEU A 191 7.78 -2.14 13.89
C LEU A 191 7.25 -1.34 15.09
N ILE A 192 7.51 -0.03 15.17
CA ILE A 192 6.92 0.84 16.20
C ILE A 192 5.40 0.84 16.10
N SER A 193 4.85 1.04 14.91
CA SER A 193 3.41 1.08 14.70
C SER A 193 2.74 -0.28 14.99
N PHE A 194 3.42 -1.40 14.69
CA PHE A 194 2.95 -2.73 15.09
C PHE A 194 2.86 -2.87 16.61
N CYS A 195 3.91 -2.44 17.33
CA CYS A 195 3.92 -2.47 18.79
C CYS A 195 2.83 -1.58 19.39
N LYS A 196 2.61 -0.38 18.84
CA LYS A 196 1.51 0.51 19.24
C LYS A 196 0.14 -0.15 19.07
N SER A 197 -0.07 -0.91 17.98
CA SER A 197 -1.37 -1.54 17.71
C SER A 197 -1.61 -2.87 18.44
N THR A 198 -0.55 -3.61 18.75
CA THR A 198 -0.65 -4.97 19.31
C THR A 198 -0.23 -5.05 20.77
N GLY A 199 0.49 -4.06 21.29
CA GLY A 199 1.10 -4.08 22.62
C GLY A 199 2.41 -4.87 22.70
N CYS A 200 2.82 -5.56 21.63
CA CYS A 200 4.00 -6.43 21.60
C CYS A 200 4.90 -6.15 20.39
N MET A 201 6.20 -6.40 20.54
CA MET A 201 7.13 -6.42 19.41
C MET A 201 6.99 -7.74 18.65
N PRO A 202 7.09 -7.74 17.31
CA PRO A 202 7.01 -8.99 16.56
C PRO A 202 8.24 -9.86 16.82
N GLU A 203 8.02 -11.14 17.04
CA GLU A 203 9.07 -12.15 17.22
C GLU A 203 9.54 -12.74 15.88
N ARG A 204 8.70 -12.58 14.84
CA ARG A 204 8.96 -13.04 13.48
C ARG A 204 8.65 -11.97 12.45
N ILE A 205 9.53 -11.86 11.46
CA ILE A 205 9.36 -11.05 10.26
C ILE A 205 9.32 -11.98 9.04
N ILE A 206 8.27 -11.86 8.22
CA ILE A 206 8.22 -12.46 6.87
C ILE A 206 8.27 -11.33 5.85
N PHE A 207 9.30 -11.30 5.03
CA PHE A 207 9.56 -10.23 4.08
C PHE A 207 9.46 -10.77 2.65
N TYR A 208 8.37 -10.44 1.95
CA TYR A 208 8.19 -10.78 0.55
C TYR A 208 8.72 -9.67 -0.35
N ARG A 209 9.70 -9.97 -1.22
CA ARG A 209 10.37 -9.00 -2.11
C ARG A 209 10.11 -9.33 -3.58
N ASP A 210 9.46 -8.46 -4.35
CA ASP A 210 9.14 -8.69 -5.77
C ASP A 210 9.98 -7.84 -6.74
N GLY A 211 10.22 -8.32 -7.95
CA GLY A 211 10.96 -7.54 -8.95
C GLY A 211 12.47 -7.48 -8.70
N VAL A 212 13.03 -8.55 -8.13
CA VAL A 212 14.49 -8.76 -8.06
C VAL A 212 14.91 -9.70 -9.18
N SER A 213 15.91 -9.33 -9.95
CA SER A 213 16.50 -10.18 -10.97
C SER A 213 17.45 -11.21 -10.34
N GLU A 214 17.56 -12.40 -10.95
CA GLU A 214 18.37 -13.49 -10.41
C GLU A 214 19.83 -13.08 -10.19
N GLY A 215 20.39 -12.26 -11.09
CA GLY A 215 21.76 -11.76 -11.00
C GLY A 215 22.00 -10.75 -9.87
N GLN A 216 20.96 -10.14 -9.30
CA GLN A 216 21.07 -9.17 -8.21
C GLN A 216 20.58 -9.70 -6.86
N PHE A 217 20.07 -10.93 -6.81
CA PHE A 217 19.48 -11.54 -5.61
C PHE A 217 20.37 -11.42 -4.37
N ASN A 218 21.64 -11.82 -4.48
CA ASN A 218 22.56 -11.82 -3.33
C ASN A 218 22.84 -10.41 -2.81
N GLN A 219 22.98 -9.44 -3.72
CA GLN A 219 23.24 -8.05 -3.35
C GLN A 219 22.04 -7.42 -2.64
N VAL A 220 20.84 -7.65 -3.19
CA VAL A 220 19.58 -7.19 -2.59
C VAL A 220 19.37 -7.84 -1.22
N LEU A 221 19.51 -9.16 -1.13
CA LEU A 221 19.37 -9.89 0.13
C LEU A 221 20.30 -9.35 1.21
N LEU A 222 21.60 -9.24 0.92
CA LEU A 222 22.60 -8.79 1.91
C LEU A 222 22.31 -7.35 2.37
N HIS A 223 22.00 -6.45 1.44
CA HIS A 223 21.78 -5.05 1.78
C HIS A 223 20.48 -4.84 2.56
N GLU A 224 19.36 -5.37 2.04
CA GLU A 224 18.05 -5.18 2.65
C GLU A 224 17.91 -5.94 3.97
N MET A 225 18.46 -7.15 4.09
CA MET A 225 18.50 -7.88 5.36
C MET A 225 19.29 -7.09 6.41
N ASN A 226 20.45 -6.53 6.05
CA ASN A 226 21.23 -5.71 6.97
C ASN A 226 20.45 -4.46 7.41
N ALA A 227 19.69 -3.82 6.49
CA ALA A 227 18.83 -2.69 6.84
C ALA A 227 17.70 -3.09 7.81
N ILE A 228 17.06 -4.25 7.60
CA ILE A 228 16.04 -4.80 8.50
C ILE A 228 16.63 -5.04 9.90
N LEU A 229 17.81 -5.67 9.98
CA LEU A 229 18.49 -5.96 11.25
C LEU A 229 18.87 -4.67 11.99
N LYS A 230 19.44 -3.68 11.28
CA LYS A 230 19.76 -2.36 11.84
C LYS A 230 18.52 -1.65 12.38
N ALA A 231 17.39 -1.73 11.67
CA ALA A 231 16.13 -1.18 12.14
C ALA A 231 15.66 -1.86 13.43
N CYS A 232 15.78 -3.19 13.53
CA CYS A 232 15.43 -3.92 14.76
C CYS A 232 16.30 -3.48 15.94
N VAL A 233 17.63 -3.52 15.79
CA VAL A 233 18.57 -3.10 16.85
C VAL A 233 18.33 -1.65 17.28
N SER A 234 18.00 -0.74 16.34
CA SER A 234 17.72 0.66 16.66
C SER A 234 16.46 0.91 17.52
N ILE A 235 15.57 -0.09 17.64
CA ILE A 235 14.37 0.01 18.49
C ILE A 235 14.69 -0.36 19.93
N ARG A 236 15.48 -1.43 20.12
CA ARG A 236 15.87 -1.94 21.43
C ARG A 236 17.14 -2.76 21.28
N ASP A 237 18.11 -2.52 22.14
CA ASP A 237 19.35 -3.30 22.17
C ASP A 237 19.06 -4.80 22.29
N GLY A 238 19.72 -5.60 21.45
CA GLY A 238 19.55 -7.05 21.39
C GLY A 238 18.23 -7.54 20.75
N TYR A 239 17.36 -6.67 20.23
CA TYR A 239 16.16 -7.11 19.53
C TYR A 239 16.49 -7.60 18.11
N LEU A 240 16.46 -8.93 17.95
CA LEU A 240 16.77 -9.64 16.70
C LEU A 240 15.71 -10.72 16.43
N PRO A 241 14.55 -10.37 15.84
CA PRO A 241 13.52 -11.34 15.51
C PRO A 241 13.98 -12.28 14.39
N CYS A 242 13.35 -13.45 14.29
CA CYS A 242 13.60 -14.36 13.18
C CYS A 242 13.07 -13.74 11.86
N VAL A 243 13.92 -13.59 10.85
CA VAL A 243 13.56 -12.99 9.55
C VAL A 243 13.57 -14.05 8.45
N SER A 244 12.42 -14.23 7.77
CA SER A 244 12.31 -15.02 6.54
C SER A 244 12.22 -14.07 5.34
N PHE A 245 13.22 -14.12 4.46
CA PHE A 245 13.27 -13.30 3.24
C PHE A 245 12.86 -14.14 2.04
N VAL A 246 11.75 -13.78 1.38
CA VAL A 246 11.15 -14.54 0.29
C VAL A 246 11.11 -13.67 -0.96
N VAL A 247 11.93 -13.98 -1.96
CA VAL A 247 11.82 -13.32 -3.27
C VAL A 247 10.67 -13.91 -4.07
N VAL A 248 9.85 -13.04 -4.60
CA VAL A 248 8.68 -13.37 -5.40
C VAL A 248 9.00 -12.99 -6.84
N GLN A 249 8.81 -13.92 -7.78
CA GLN A 249 9.07 -13.67 -9.19
C GLN A 249 7.83 -14.04 -10.00
N LYS A 250 7.04 -13.05 -10.41
CA LYS A 250 5.82 -13.29 -11.19
C LYS A 250 6.07 -13.46 -12.69
N ARG A 251 7.16 -12.87 -13.21
CA ARG A 251 7.48 -12.84 -14.65
C ARG A 251 8.71 -13.70 -14.92
N HIS A 252 8.48 -14.99 -15.16
CA HIS A 252 9.52 -15.97 -15.51
C HIS A 252 9.10 -16.81 -16.72
N HIS A 253 10.04 -17.58 -17.28
CA HIS A 253 9.80 -18.42 -18.46
C HIS A 253 9.25 -19.82 -18.14
N THR A 254 9.25 -20.25 -16.87
CA THR A 254 8.66 -21.53 -16.45
C THR A 254 7.15 -21.56 -16.71
N ARG A 255 6.66 -22.64 -17.31
CA ARG A 255 5.22 -22.91 -17.54
C ARG A 255 4.91 -24.33 -17.08
N LEU A 256 3.80 -24.48 -16.37
CA LEU A 256 3.30 -25.77 -15.92
C LEU A 256 2.02 -26.08 -16.70
N PHE A 257 1.92 -27.31 -17.19
CA PHE A 257 0.75 -27.80 -17.90
C PHE A 257 0.21 -29.04 -17.17
N PRO A 258 -1.10 -29.19 -17.01
CA PRO A 258 -1.66 -30.40 -16.40
C PRO A 258 -1.35 -31.60 -17.29
N ALA A 259 -0.72 -32.64 -16.74
CA ALA A 259 -0.43 -33.87 -17.48
C ALA A 259 -1.70 -34.61 -17.90
N ASN A 260 -2.78 -34.47 -17.13
CA ASN A 260 -4.09 -35.06 -17.39
C ASN A 260 -5.17 -33.98 -17.42
N HIS A 261 -5.76 -33.73 -18.58
CA HIS A 261 -6.83 -32.74 -18.76
C HIS A 261 -8.18 -33.15 -18.15
N GLY A 262 -8.33 -34.41 -17.73
CA GLY A 262 -9.59 -34.99 -17.26
C GLY A 262 -9.83 -35.00 -15.76
N ASN A 263 -8.81 -34.75 -14.92
CA ASN A 263 -8.95 -34.88 -13.47
C ASN A 263 -8.90 -33.51 -12.78
N ARG A 264 -10.07 -32.88 -12.59
CA ARG A 264 -10.20 -31.58 -11.90
C ARG A 264 -10.21 -31.68 -10.36
N ASN A 265 -10.12 -32.89 -9.80
CA ASN A 265 -10.41 -33.18 -8.39
C ASN A 265 -9.29 -33.89 -7.61
N THR A 266 -8.02 -33.75 -7.98
CA THR A 266 -6.92 -34.08 -7.04
C THR A 266 -6.54 -32.83 -6.27
N THR A 267 -7.30 -32.53 -5.22
CA THR A 267 -6.77 -31.70 -4.13
C THR A 267 -6.06 -32.69 -3.23
N ASP A 268 -4.76 -32.84 -3.39
CA ASP A 268 -3.98 -33.77 -2.57
C ASP A 268 -4.14 -33.38 -1.09
N GLU A 269 -4.55 -34.32 -0.24
CA GLU A 269 -4.55 -34.15 1.21
C GLU A 269 -3.10 -34.08 1.69
N TRP A 270 -2.61 -32.87 1.95
CA TRP A 270 -1.25 -32.64 2.45
C TRP A 270 -1.16 -33.08 3.92
N LYS A 271 -0.44 -34.17 4.18
CA LYS A 271 -0.01 -34.56 5.53
C LYS A 271 1.08 -33.61 6.00
N TYR A 272 0.74 -32.76 6.96
CA TYR A 272 1.58 -31.71 7.56
C TYR A 272 2.78 -32.27 8.33
N PHE A 273 4.02 -32.25 7.82
CA PHE A 273 5.23 -32.34 8.68
C PHE A 273 6.54 -31.72 8.12
N ALA A 274 6.56 -30.97 7.01
CA ALA A 274 7.77 -30.30 6.50
C ALA A 274 7.68 -28.75 6.48
N SER A 275 8.83 -28.06 6.67
CA SER A 275 8.91 -26.59 6.69
C SER A 275 8.52 -25.93 5.37
N ALA A 276 8.79 -26.59 4.24
CA ALA A 276 8.44 -26.12 2.90
C ALA A 276 6.92 -26.15 2.67
N ASP A 277 6.24 -27.23 3.04
CA ASP A 277 4.79 -27.37 2.89
C ASP A 277 4.05 -26.30 3.69
N ALA A 278 4.48 -26.06 4.92
CA ALA A 278 3.88 -25.06 5.79
C ALA A 278 4.05 -23.63 5.23
N LEU A 279 5.20 -23.30 4.63
CA LEU A 279 5.40 -22.02 3.95
C LEU A 279 4.56 -21.90 2.67
N GLN A 280 4.48 -22.96 1.86
CA GLN A 280 3.65 -22.99 0.64
C GLN A 280 2.16 -22.82 0.97
N LEU A 281 1.68 -23.51 2.00
CA LEU A 281 0.31 -23.38 2.50
C LEU A 281 0.02 -21.98 3.03
N LEU A 282 0.97 -21.38 3.76
CA LEU A 282 0.85 -19.99 4.21
C LEU A 282 0.71 -19.05 3.01
N ILE A 283 1.63 -19.12 2.03
CA ILE A 283 1.61 -18.27 0.84
C ILE A 283 0.29 -18.43 0.09
N ASN A 284 -0.13 -19.67 -0.16
CA ASN A 284 -1.40 -19.95 -0.83
C ASN A 284 -2.59 -19.38 -0.04
N SER A 285 -2.62 -19.56 1.28
CA SER A 285 -3.68 -19.03 2.15
C SER A 285 -3.73 -17.50 2.09
N LEU A 286 -2.57 -16.84 2.17
CA LEU A 286 -2.47 -15.38 2.04
C LEU A 286 -3.03 -14.89 0.69
N CYS A 287 -2.89 -15.62 -0.41
CA CYS A 287 -3.48 -15.23 -1.70
C CYS A 287 -5.01 -15.05 -1.68
N TYR A 288 -5.72 -15.57 -0.68
CA TYR A 288 -7.15 -15.37 -0.47
C TYR A 288 -7.50 -14.13 0.37
N THR A 289 -6.51 -13.41 0.91
CA THR A 289 -6.74 -12.23 1.77
C THR A 289 -6.67 -10.91 1.01
N TYR A 290 -6.63 -10.95 -0.33
CA TYR A 290 -6.62 -9.73 -1.13
C TYR A 290 -7.98 -9.02 -1.05
N ALA A 291 -8.01 -7.90 -0.35
CA ALA A 291 -9.25 -7.23 0.02
C ALA A 291 -10.06 -6.62 -1.13
N ARG A 292 -9.49 -6.45 -2.33
CA ARG A 292 -10.17 -5.79 -3.47
C ARG A 292 -11.00 -6.74 -4.34
N CYS A 293 -10.96 -8.05 -4.09
CA CYS A 293 -11.83 -9.01 -4.78
C CYS A 293 -12.14 -10.23 -3.91
N THR A 294 -13.12 -11.02 -4.34
CA THR A 294 -13.53 -12.26 -3.66
C THR A 294 -12.90 -13.50 -4.30
N ARG A 295 -11.66 -13.38 -4.80
CA ARG A 295 -10.94 -14.45 -5.50
C ARG A 295 -9.50 -14.52 -5.01
N SER A 296 -8.91 -15.71 -5.09
CA SER A 296 -7.46 -15.84 -4.93
C SER A 296 -6.74 -15.10 -6.05
N ILE A 297 -5.61 -14.47 -5.71
CA ILE A 297 -4.75 -13.77 -6.65
C ILE A 297 -3.43 -14.52 -6.87
N SER A 298 -2.77 -14.24 -7.98
CA SER A 298 -1.57 -14.97 -8.43
C SER A 298 -0.28 -14.63 -7.68
N ILE A 299 -0.35 -13.78 -6.66
CA ILE A 299 0.79 -13.25 -5.91
C ILE A 299 0.33 -12.87 -4.51
N VAL A 300 1.20 -13.03 -3.52
CA VAL A 300 0.84 -12.78 -2.12
C VAL A 300 0.39 -11.32 -1.92
N PRO A 301 -0.75 -11.04 -1.25
CA PRO A 301 -1.32 -9.69 -1.20
C PRO A 301 -0.41 -8.58 -0.68
N PRO A 302 0.48 -8.79 0.32
CA PRO A 302 1.46 -7.79 0.73
C PRO A 302 2.27 -7.22 -0.44
N VAL A 303 2.71 -8.07 -1.39
CA VAL A 303 3.43 -7.63 -2.59
C VAL A 303 2.51 -6.85 -3.51
N TYR A 304 1.28 -7.32 -3.72
CA TYR A 304 0.31 -6.60 -4.54
C TYR A 304 0.01 -5.21 -3.96
N TYR A 305 -0.08 -5.09 -2.63
CA TYR A 305 -0.25 -3.82 -1.94
C TYR A 305 0.96 -2.90 -2.10
N ALA A 306 2.19 -3.43 -2.10
CA ALA A 306 3.38 -2.67 -2.45
C ALA A 306 3.29 -2.09 -3.86
N HIS A 307 2.85 -2.87 -4.85
CA HIS A 307 2.64 -2.37 -6.22
C HIS A 307 1.63 -1.23 -6.28
N LEU A 308 0.53 -1.34 -5.53
CA LEU A 308 -0.53 -0.31 -5.50
C LEU A 308 -0.07 0.96 -4.81
N ALA A 309 0.63 0.84 -3.69
CA ALA A 309 1.22 1.97 -2.98
C ALA A 309 2.24 2.70 -3.87
N ALA A 310 3.07 1.94 -4.61
CA ALA A 310 4.07 2.50 -5.51
C ALA A 310 3.41 3.27 -6.65
N PHE A 311 2.39 2.68 -7.25
CA PHE A 311 1.59 3.34 -8.27
C PHE A 311 0.89 4.60 -7.74
N CYS A 312 0.41 4.60 -6.50
CA CYS A 312 -0.19 5.79 -5.88
C CYS A 312 0.83 6.90 -5.67
N ALA A 313 2.03 6.55 -5.19
CA ALA A 313 3.11 7.50 -4.95
C ALA A 313 3.46 8.30 -6.21
N ARG A 314 3.38 7.66 -7.40
CA ARG A 314 3.58 8.31 -8.72
C ARG A 314 2.83 9.63 -8.86
N TYR A 315 1.57 9.63 -8.45
CA TYR A 315 0.69 10.79 -8.61
C TYR A 315 1.11 11.98 -7.76
N TYR A 316 1.82 11.76 -6.65
CA TYR A 316 2.23 12.84 -5.77
C TYR A 316 3.40 13.66 -6.34
N VAL A 317 4.18 13.08 -7.25
CA VAL A 317 5.32 13.76 -7.90
C VAL A 317 4.94 14.36 -9.23
N GLU A 318 4.19 13.62 -10.06
CA GLU A 318 3.74 14.11 -11.37
C GLU A 318 2.78 15.32 -11.22
N GLY A 319 1.98 15.37 -10.14
CA GLY A 319 1.04 16.48 -9.87
C GLY A 319 1.69 17.81 -9.49
N GLY A 320 3.00 17.86 -9.23
CA GLY A 320 3.73 19.10 -8.94
C GLY A 320 4.30 19.81 -10.18
N GLU A 321 4.30 19.17 -11.35
CA GLU A 321 4.89 19.74 -12.58
C GLU A 321 3.91 20.59 -13.39
N LEU A 322 2.60 20.34 -13.28
CA LEU A 322 1.58 21.05 -14.06
C LEU A 322 1.26 22.46 -13.54
N SER A 323 1.60 22.78 -12.30
CA SER A 323 1.27 24.09 -11.69
C SER A 323 2.30 25.19 -11.98
N ASN A 324 3.46 24.88 -12.58
CA ASN A 324 4.59 25.82 -12.59
C ASN A 324 5.33 25.99 -13.94
N SER A 325 4.66 25.82 -15.08
CA SER A 325 5.28 26.18 -16.38
C SER A 325 4.33 26.97 -17.26
N GLY A 326 4.45 28.29 -17.15
CA GLY A 326 4.06 29.22 -18.21
C GLY A 326 4.89 28.96 -19.47
N SER A 327 4.19 28.89 -20.59
CA SER A 327 4.70 28.51 -21.91
C SER A 327 5.78 29.46 -22.46
N VAL A 328 6.91 28.94 -22.90
CA VAL A 328 7.78 29.59 -23.89
C VAL A 328 8.23 28.53 -24.92
N PRO A 329 8.09 28.74 -26.24
CA PRO A 329 8.53 27.79 -27.25
C PRO A 329 9.93 28.14 -27.76
N GLY A 330 10.83 27.16 -27.88
CA GLY A 330 12.08 27.32 -28.62
C GLY A 330 13.16 26.28 -28.31
N ARG A 331 13.63 25.61 -29.36
CA ARG A 331 14.66 24.54 -29.46
C ARG A 331 15.96 24.79 -28.68
N ASP A 332 16.52 23.74 -28.07
CA ASP A 332 17.73 23.05 -28.56
C ASP A 332 18.06 21.82 -27.69
N VAL A 333 18.39 20.71 -28.35
CA VAL A 333 18.77 19.43 -27.74
C VAL A 333 20.26 19.47 -27.43
N ALA A 334 20.61 19.71 -26.17
CA ALA A 334 21.95 19.46 -25.64
C ALA A 334 21.86 18.55 -24.41
N THR A 335 22.53 17.41 -24.50
CA THR A 335 22.68 16.38 -23.46
C THR A 335 23.42 16.98 -22.26
N ARG A 336 22.68 17.52 -21.30
CA ARG A 336 23.19 17.81 -19.95
C ARG A 336 22.83 16.63 -19.05
N GLU A 337 23.84 15.91 -18.57
CA GLU A 337 23.73 15.11 -17.35
C GLU A 337 23.25 16.03 -16.23
N ARG A 338 21.96 15.98 -15.93
CA ARG A 338 21.39 16.65 -14.77
C ARG A 338 21.76 15.80 -13.57
N ASN A 339 22.59 16.33 -12.66
CA ASN A 339 22.58 15.92 -11.26
C ASN A 339 21.14 16.03 -10.77
N LEU A 340 20.43 14.90 -10.73
CA LEU A 340 19.04 14.79 -10.31
C LEU A 340 19.03 14.85 -8.77
N GLU A 341 18.92 16.05 -8.21
CA GLU A 341 18.53 16.19 -6.81
C GLU A 341 17.19 15.49 -6.61
N VAL A 342 17.20 14.47 -5.75
CA VAL A 342 16.02 13.65 -5.43
C VAL A 342 15.03 14.51 -4.66
N ARG A 343 13.89 14.87 -5.28
CA ARG A 343 12.78 15.55 -4.60
C ARG A 343 12.09 14.60 -3.63
N SER A 344 11.89 15.04 -2.39
CA SER A 344 11.17 14.28 -1.37
C SER A 344 9.68 14.21 -1.69
N LEU A 345 9.05 13.07 -1.38
CA LEU A 345 7.61 12.99 -1.42
C LEU A 345 6.95 13.88 -0.38
N PRO A 346 5.77 14.44 -0.69
CA PRO A 346 4.97 15.09 0.33
C PRO A 346 4.58 14.09 1.43
N ALA A 347 4.61 14.53 2.68
CA ALA A 347 4.15 13.74 3.80
C ALA A 347 2.64 13.53 3.71
N ILE A 348 2.21 12.28 3.78
CA ILE A 348 0.79 11.93 3.78
C ILE A 348 0.22 12.19 5.18
N LYS A 349 -1.00 12.72 5.22
CA LYS A 349 -1.64 13.09 6.48
C LYS A 349 -1.81 11.87 7.39
N TYR A 350 -1.60 12.08 8.69
CA TYR A 350 -1.55 11.03 9.71
C TYR A 350 -2.79 10.10 9.68
N ASN A 351 -3.97 10.67 9.49
CA ASN A 351 -5.23 9.95 9.48
C ASN A 351 -5.45 9.10 8.23
N VAL A 352 -4.74 9.40 7.14
CA VAL A 352 -4.73 8.61 5.90
C VAL A 352 -3.62 7.56 5.95
N LYS A 353 -2.50 7.86 6.61
CA LYS A 353 -1.35 6.96 6.80
C LYS A 353 -1.70 5.64 7.49
N ASP A 354 -2.73 5.64 8.34
CA ASP A 354 -3.14 4.46 9.12
C ASP A 354 -4.16 3.55 8.40
N VAL A 355 -4.57 3.88 7.17
CA VAL A 355 -5.55 3.09 6.39
C VAL A 355 -4.99 2.66 5.03
N MET A 356 -5.69 1.75 4.34
CA MET A 356 -5.29 1.27 3.01
C MET A 356 -5.73 2.22 1.89
N PHE A 357 -5.39 3.51 1.98
CA PHE A 357 -5.81 4.56 1.02
C PHE A 357 -5.40 4.26 -0.44
N TYR A 358 -4.34 3.48 -0.64
CA TYR A 358 -3.81 3.05 -1.94
C TYR A 358 -4.64 1.93 -2.61
N CYS A 359 -5.66 1.38 -1.94
CA CYS A 359 -6.52 0.34 -2.51
C CYS A 359 -7.47 0.82 -3.62
#